data_AF-A0A9P0XIV6-F1
#
_entry.id   AF-A0A9P0XIV6-F1
#
_cell.length_a   1.000
_cell.length_b   1.000
_cell.length_c   1.000
_cell.angle_alpha   90.00
_cell.angle_beta   90.00
_cell.angle_gamma   90.00
#
_symmetry.space_group_name_H-M   'P 1'
#
loop_
_entity.id
_entity.type
_entity.pdbx_description
1 polymer ?
#
loop_
_entity_poly.entity_id
_entity_poly.type
_entity_poly.pdbx_seq_one_letter_code
_entity_poly.pdbx_strand_id
1 'polypeptide(L)'
;MICILVLFFVCVNGVDQNVTCPYITPREVDLKELDGKWHIAAVATDLEIEGECATILFNHKSNNTTDVSISWIVNDSVSFYNGSVALTVDDSGGDLLLVTYTGKLDTDTPL
;
A
#
# COMPACT_ATOMS: atom_id res chain seq x y z
N MET A 1 41.77 -1.85 20.23
CA MET A 1 41.26 -0.58 19.67
C MET A 1 41.74 -0.56 18.23
N ILE A 2 40.95 -0.94 17.23
CA ILE A 2 39.65 -0.39 16.84
C ILE A 2 38.81 -1.51 16.21
N CYS A 3 37.57 -1.72 16.68
CA CYS A 3 36.55 -2.48 15.96
C CYS A 3 35.91 -1.55 14.93
N ILE A 4 36.10 -1.83 13.64
CA ILE A 4 35.40 -1.12 12.58
C ILE A 4 34.06 -1.83 12.38
N LEU A 5 32.98 -1.19 12.84
CA LEU A 5 31.61 -1.65 12.67
C LEU A 5 31.19 -1.42 11.22
N VAL A 6 31.42 -2.41 10.35
CA VAL A 6 30.94 -2.37 8.96
C VAL A 6 29.45 -2.75 9.00
N LEU A 7 28.59 -1.73 9.02
CA LEU A 7 27.17 -1.87 8.72
C LEU A 7 27.02 -2.34 7.27
N PHE A 8 26.96 -3.66 7.06
CA PHE A 8 26.48 -4.23 5.82
C PHE A 8 25.00 -3.90 5.71
N PHE A 9 24.66 -2.82 5.00
CA PHE A 9 23.32 -2.63 4.44
C PHE A 9 23.14 -3.73 3.37
N VAL A 10 22.60 -4.86 3.80
CA VAL A 10 22.18 -5.91 2.87
C VAL A 10 20.94 -5.38 2.17
N CYS A 11 21.13 -4.79 0.99
CA CYS A 11 20.01 -4.49 0.10
C CYS A 11 19.39 -5.84 -0.29
N VAL A 12 18.20 -6.13 0.26
CA VAL A 12 17.40 -7.26 -0.18
C VAL A 12 16.85 -6.89 -1.56
N ASN A 13 17.45 -7.43 -2.61
CA ASN A 13 16.88 -7.32 -3.95
C ASN A 13 15.66 -8.26 -4.01
N GLY A 14 14.51 -7.72 -4.38
CA GLY A 14 13.35 -8.54 -4.76
C GLY A 14 13.72 -9.39 -5.97
N VAL A 15 13.33 -10.66 -5.94
CA VAL A 15 13.42 -11.54 -7.12
C VAL A 15 12.00 -11.74 -7.61
N ASP A 16 11.73 -11.30 -8.85
CA ASP A 16 10.51 -11.68 -9.54
C ASP A 16 10.55 -13.18 -9.81
N GLN A 17 9.68 -13.92 -9.14
CA GLN A 17 9.58 -15.36 -9.33
C GLN A 17 8.52 -15.66 -10.39
N ASN A 18 8.89 -16.42 -11.41
CA ASN A 18 7.95 -16.95 -12.40
C ASN A 18 7.20 -18.19 -11.84
N VAL A 19 6.53 -17.99 -10.70
CA VAL A 19 5.73 -18.99 -10.00
C VAL A 19 4.36 -18.41 -9.70
N THR A 20 3.33 -19.25 -9.66
CA THR A 20 1.99 -18.82 -9.29
C THR A 20 1.93 -18.47 -7.81
N CYS A 21 1.19 -17.42 -7.45
CA CYS A 21 0.93 -17.09 -6.05
C CYS A 21 0.32 -18.30 -5.32
N PRO A 22 0.77 -18.60 -4.09
CA PRO A 22 0.16 -19.66 -3.31
C PRO A 22 -1.30 -19.31 -3.00
N TYR A 23 -2.13 -20.33 -2.85
CA TYR A 23 -3.48 -20.15 -2.38
C TYR A 23 -3.49 -19.62 -0.95
N ILE A 24 -4.18 -18.50 -0.74
CA ILE A 24 -4.45 -17.92 0.58
C ILE A 24 -5.93 -18.14 0.92
N THR A 25 -6.27 -18.23 2.21
CA THR A 25 -7.66 -18.29 2.65
C THR A 25 -8.05 -16.90 3.15
N PRO A 26 -8.79 -16.09 2.38
CA PRO A 26 -9.18 -14.76 2.81
C PRO A 26 -10.14 -14.83 4.00
N ARG A 27 -10.10 -13.81 4.85
CA ARG A 27 -11.07 -13.63 5.93
C ARG A 27 -12.13 -12.64 5.48
N GLU A 28 -13.33 -12.77 6.01
CA GLU A 28 -14.39 -11.77 5.86
C GLU A 28 -13.89 -10.38 6.28
N VAL A 29 -14.20 -9.37 5.48
CA VAL A 29 -13.77 -7.98 5.67
C VAL A 29 -14.99 -7.06 5.75
N ASP A 30 -15.16 -6.39 6.88
CA ASP A 30 -16.05 -5.24 6.96
C ASP A 30 -15.33 -3.99 6.44
N LEU A 31 -15.73 -3.49 5.27
CA LEU A 31 -15.14 -2.28 4.67
C LEU A 31 -15.24 -1.05 5.58
N LYS A 32 -16.23 -0.99 6.46
CA LYS A 32 -16.41 0.13 7.39
C LYS A 32 -15.41 0.05 8.56
N GLU A 33 -14.99 -1.14 8.95
CA GLU A 33 -13.94 -1.30 9.97
C GLU A 33 -12.55 -0.89 9.46
N LEU A 34 -12.36 -0.83 8.14
CA LEU A 34 -11.13 -0.33 7.53
C LEU A 34 -11.00 1.20 7.59
N ASP A 35 -12.09 1.92 7.85
CA ASP A 35 -12.12 3.39 7.81
C ASP A 35 -11.04 4.03 8.69
N GLY A 36 -10.43 5.07 8.15
CA GLY A 36 -9.43 5.86 8.85
C GLY A 36 -8.01 5.63 8.35
N LYS A 37 -7.06 6.12 9.16
CA LYS A 37 -5.66 6.26 8.78
C LYS A 37 -4.81 5.14 9.39
N TRP A 38 -4.10 4.44 8.53
CA TRP A 38 -3.21 3.33 8.86
C TRP A 38 -1.76 3.71 8.56
N HIS A 39 -0.84 3.33 9.44
CA HIS A 39 0.58 3.50 9.21
C HIS A 39 1.16 2.24 8.54
N ILE A 40 1.93 2.43 7.46
CA ILE A 40 2.56 1.33 6.75
C ILE A 40 3.89 1.02 7.44
N ALA A 41 4.01 -0.18 8.00
CA ALA A 41 5.26 -0.66 8.57
C ALA A 41 6.22 -1.20 7.50
N ALA A 42 5.67 -1.89 6.50
CA ALA A 42 6.39 -2.40 5.33
C ALA A 42 5.39 -2.69 4.21
N VAL A 43 5.82 -2.56 2.96
CA VAL A 43 5.03 -2.88 1.78
C VAL A 43 5.93 -3.43 0.68
N ALA A 44 5.44 -4.42 -0.07
CA ALA A 44 6.00 -4.84 -1.34
C ALA A 44 5.05 -4.34 -2.43
N THR A 45 5.52 -3.43 -3.29
CA THR A 45 4.71 -2.77 -4.30
C THR A 45 5.56 -2.39 -5.51
N ASP A 46 4.92 -2.32 -6.66
CA ASP A 46 5.41 -1.77 -7.91
C ASP A 46 5.17 -0.25 -8.03
N LEU A 47 4.45 0.35 -7.09
CA LEU A 47 4.27 1.80 -7.01
C LEU A 47 5.56 2.48 -6.54
N GLU A 48 5.84 3.65 -7.11
CA GLU A 48 6.98 4.49 -6.73
C GLU A 48 6.71 5.21 -5.41
N ILE A 49 6.74 4.45 -4.32
CA ILE A 49 6.59 4.93 -2.95
C ILE A 49 7.97 5.00 -2.32
N GLU A 50 8.44 6.22 -2.12
CA GLU A 50 9.74 6.51 -1.51
C GLU A 50 9.47 7.38 -0.31
N GLY A 51 9.66 6.93 0.93
CA GLY A 51 9.63 7.91 2.02
C GLY A 51 9.33 7.40 3.41
N GLU A 52 9.48 8.35 4.32
CA GLU A 52 9.14 8.22 5.73
C GLU A 52 7.65 8.53 5.94
N CYS A 53 7.08 7.98 7.01
CA CYS A 53 5.69 8.24 7.43
C CYS A 53 4.61 7.82 6.40
N ALA A 54 4.85 6.78 5.60
CA ALA A 54 3.87 6.27 4.66
C ALA A 54 2.58 5.81 5.37
N THR A 55 1.43 6.26 4.87
CA THR A 55 0.11 5.99 5.45
C THR A 55 -0.92 5.66 4.38
N ILE A 56 -1.90 4.83 4.73
CA ILE A 56 -3.09 4.55 3.92
C ILE A 56 -4.30 5.13 4.63
N LEU A 57 -5.13 5.87 3.90
CA LEU A 57 -6.41 6.37 4.36
C LEU A 57 -7.51 5.65 3.58
N PHE A 58 -8.38 4.94 4.29
CA PHE A 58 -9.62 4.42 3.73
C PHE A 58 -10.77 5.33 4.13
N ASN A 59 -11.64 5.61 3.17
CA ASN A 59 -12.86 6.38 3.39
C ASN A 59 -14.04 5.69 2.71
N HIS A 60 -14.86 5.01 3.50
CA HIS A 60 -16.00 4.25 3.04
C HIS A 60 -17.00 5.13 2.31
N LYS A 61 -17.42 4.67 1.13
CA LYS A 61 -18.34 5.39 0.25
C LYS A 61 -19.70 4.71 0.16
N SER A 62 -19.70 3.40 -0.03
CA SER A 62 -20.92 2.59 -0.12
C SER A 62 -20.63 1.12 0.22
N ASN A 63 -21.69 0.31 0.31
CA ASN A 63 -21.62 -1.09 0.77
C ASN A 63 -20.45 -1.91 0.19
N ASN A 64 -20.05 -1.68 -1.07
CA ASN A 64 -19.01 -2.48 -1.73
C ASN A 64 -17.81 -1.64 -2.20
N THR A 65 -17.78 -0.33 -1.90
CA THR A 65 -16.72 0.56 -2.38
C THR A 65 -16.23 1.54 -1.32
N THR A 66 -14.92 1.74 -1.32
CA THR A 66 -14.19 2.63 -0.42
C THR A 66 -13.22 3.46 -1.25
N ASP A 67 -13.11 4.76 -1.00
CA ASP A 67 -12.03 5.56 -1.56
C ASP A 67 -10.75 5.29 -0.75
N VAL A 68 -9.60 5.22 -1.42
CA VAL A 68 -8.30 5.00 -0.77
C VAL A 68 -7.29 6.06 -1.17
N SER A 69 -6.45 6.46 -0.23
CA SER A 69 -5.29 7.31 -0.51
C SER A 69 -4.07 6.73 0.20
N ILE A 70 -3.00 6.49 -0.53
CA ILE A 70 -1.69 6.20 0.05
C ILE A 70 -0.84 7.46 -0.07
N SER A 71 -0.24 7.90 1.03
CA SER A 71 0.56 9.12 1.08
C SER A 71 1.82 8.92 1.89
N TRP A 72 2.87 9.65 1.54
CA TRP A 72 4.17 9.61 2.18
C TRP A 72 4.87 10.97 2.03
N ILE A 73 5.94 11.17 2.79
CA ILE A 73 6.69 12.44 2.80
C ILE A 73 7.98 12.29 2.01
N VAL A 74 8.20 13.20 1.06
CA VAL A 74 9.44 13.35 0.29
C VAL A 74 9.83 14.82 0.30
N ASN A 75 11.06 15.14 0.69
CA ASN A 75 11.58 16.52 0.69
C ASN A 75 10.64 17.53 1.38
N ASP A 76 10.11 17.20 2.56
CA ASP A 76 9.15 18.00 3.34
C ASP A 76 7.80 18.27 2.65
N SER A 77 7.52 17.60 1.52
CA SER A 77 6.26 17.65 0.78
C SER A 77 5.51 16.33 0.87
N VAL A 78 4.18 16.36 0.66
CA VAL A 78 3.34 15.16 0.66
C VAL A 78 3.12 14.69 -0.78
N SER A 79 3.57 13.48 -1.06
CA SER A 79 3.23 12.75 -2.27
C SER A 79 2.11 11.76 -1.97
N PHE A 80 1.22 11.54 -2.94
CA PHE A 80 0.12 10.58 -2.75
C PHE A 80 -0.35 9.93 -4.05
N TYR A 81 -0.93 8.74 -3.90
CA TYR A 81 -1.81 8.12 -4.89
C TYR A 81 -3.22 8.05 -4.30
N ASN A 82 -4.19 8.55 -5.06
CA ASN A 82 -5.61 8.32 -4.75
C ASN A 82 -6.11 7.14 -5.56
N GLY A 83 -7.20 6.54 -5.12
CA GLY A 83 -7.78 5.39 -5.76
C GLY A 83 -9.13 5.02 -5.19
N SER A 84 -9.60 3.85 -5.61
CA SER A 84 -10.79 3.21 -5.09
C SER A 84 -10.52 1.75 -4.79
N VAL A 85 -11.26 1.22 -3.83
CA VAL A 85 -11.25 -0.18 -3.42
C VAL A 85 -12.63 -0.74 -3.68
N ALA A 86 -12.68 -1.88 -4.35
CA ALA A 86 -13.88 -2.67 -4.51
C ALA A 86 -13.75 -3.99 -3.75
N LEU A 87 -14.79 -4.38 -3.01
CA LEU A 87 -14.89 -5.73 -2.45
C LEU A 87 -15.29 -6.71 -3.56
N THR A 88 -14.48 -7.73 -3.77
CA THR A 88 -14.74 -8.85 -4.68
C THR A 88 -14.60 -10.16 -3.94
N VAL A 89 -15.09 -11.24 -4.53
CA VAL A 89 -15.03 -12.59 -3.96
C VAL A 89 -14.07 -13.44 -4.79
N ASP A 90 -13.25 -14.25 -4.14
CA ASP A 90 -12.40 -15.23 -4.82
C ASP A 90 -13.18 -16.52 -5.19
N ASP A 91 -12.53 -17.44 -5.89
CA ASP A 91 -13.15 -18.73 -6.28
C ASP A 91 -13.53 -19.63 -5.09
N SER A 92 -13.04 -19.31 -3.88
CA SER A 92 -13.31 -20.02 -2.64
C SER A 92 -14.42 -19.41 -1.79
N GLY A 93 -14.93 -18.23 -2.17
CA GLY A 93 -15.92 -17.48 -1.41
C GLY A 93 -15.33 -16.51 -0.38
N GLY A 94 -14.01 -16.30 -0.37
CA GLY A 94 -13.33 -15.34 0.50
C GLY A 94 -13.31 -13.92 -0.07
N ASP A 95 -13.33 -12.93 0.82
CA ASP A 95 -13.31 -11.52 0.47
C ASP A 95 -11.92 -11.05 0.01
N LEU A 96 -11.88 -10.35 -1.12
CA LEU A 96 -10.70 -9.71 -1.67
C LEU A 96 -10.95 -8.22 -1.87
N LEU A 97 -9.93 -7.42 -1.61
CA LEU A 97 -9.94 -5.99 -1.87
C LEU A 97 -9.21 -5.72 -3.19
N LEU A 98 -9.95 -5.31 -4.22
CA LEU A 98 -9.36 -4.86 -5.47
C LEU A 98 -9.09 -3.36 -5.38
N VAL A 99 -7.81 -2.98 -5.28
CA VAL A 99 -7.37 -1.60 -5.19
C VAL A 99 -6.98 -1.07 -6.57
N THR A 100 -7.54 0.08 -6.97
CA THR A 100 -7.21 0.76 -8.22
C THR A 100 -6.78 2.19 -7.93
N TYR A 101 -5.51 2.51 -8.19
CA TYR A 101 -4.97 3.86 -8.05
C TYR A 101 -5.07 4.67 -9.35
N THR A 102 -5.39 5.95 -9.21
CA THR A 102 -5.51 6.93 -10.30
C THR A 102 -4.28 7.84 -10.34
N GLY A 103 -3.13 7.34 -10.80
CA GLY A 103 -1.92 8.14 -11.04
C GLY A 103 -1.29 8.81 -9.81
N LYS A 104 -0.01 9.17 -9.90
CA LYS A 104 0.71 9.92 -8.84
C LYS A 104 0.32 11.39 -8.91
N LEU A 105 0.05 12.00 -7.76
CA LEU A 105 -0.07 13.45 -7.63
C LEU A 105 0.87 13.94 -6.52
N ASP A 106 1.61 15.00 -6.79
CA ASP A 106 2.44 15.68 -5.80
C ASP A 106 1.81 17.03 -5.46
N THR A 107 1.79 17.41 -4.17
CA THR A 107 1.16 18.67 -3.72
C THR A 107 1.83 19.94 -4.27
N ASP A 108 3.02 19.82 -4.87
CA ASP A 108 3.78 20.91 -5.50
C ASP A 108 3.61 20.97 -7.04
N THR A 109 2.77 20.12 -7.63
CA THR A 109 2.48 20.18 -9.07
C THR A 109 1.38 21.23 -9.33
N PRO A 110 1.65 22.33 -10.05
CA PRO A 110 0.60 23.29 -10.41
C PRO A 110 -0.35 22.65 -11.44
N LEU A 111 -1.65 22.91 -11.25
CA LEU A 111 -2.75 22.55 -12.19
C LEU A 111 -2.50 23.07 -13.61
#